data_AF-A0A949N658-F1
#
_entry.id   AF-A0A949N658-F1
#
_cell.length_a   1.000
_cell.length_b   1.000
_cell.length_c   1.000
_cell.angle_alpha   90.00
_cell.angle_beta   90.00
_cell.angle_gamma   90.00
#
_symmetry.space_group_name_H-M   'P 1'
#
loop_
_entity.id
_entity.type
_entity.pdbx_description
1 polymer ?
#
loop_
_entity_poly.entity_id
_entity_poly.type
_entity_poly.pdbx_seq_one_letter_code
_entity_poly.pdbx_strand_id
1 'polypeptide(L)'
;PGGGIYTLPDGEEIWIDIGLEDYEVTSLVMTDSLALYASCSFGGVFCYNEESLLWDQTNEGLDDLNVEALVTTPDGMLVAGTKTSGLYTMNPGTRIWRRIGSEELTIVAMDVYNGTVVIGTDYDGFYYYRSGMAGPERIPVGDGGDLSGVGKFPYLTSMSIGPDGHIAFLSRNRVFKSFCPID
;
A
#
# COMPACT_ATOMS: atom_id res chain seq x y z
N PRO A 1 7.57 1.11 19.24
CA PRO A 1 6.62 2.18 19.66
C PRO A 1 5.90 2.69 18.43
N GLY A 2 4.57 2.58 18.42
CA GLY A 2 3.71 3.13 17.37
C GLY A 2 3.68 4.65 17.47
N GLY A 3 3.70 5.32 16.32
CA GLY A 3 3.78 6.78 16.27
C GLY A 3 2.46 7.49 16.49
N GLY A 4 1.31 6.77 16.48
CA GLY A 4 -0.02 7.39 16.43
C GLY A 4 -0.30 8.07 15.09
N ILE A 5 -1.53 8.59 14.96
CA ILE A 5 -1.96 9.46 13.85
C ILE A 5 -2.38 10.79 14.45
N TYR A 6 -1.98 11.88 13.81
CA TYR A 6 -2.31 13.23 14.27
C TYR A 6 -3.07 14.01 13.20
N THR A 7 -3.95 14.90 13.64
CA THR A 7 -4.64 15.88 12.78
C THR A 7 -4.27 17.31 13.19
N LEU A 8 -4.29 18.24 12.25
CA LEU A 8 -4.11 19.67 12.50
C LEU A 8 -5.41 20.39 12.08
N PRO A 9 -6.25 20.82 13.04
CA PRO A 9 -7.49 21.51 12.70
C PRO A 9 -7.23 22.88 12.05
N ASP A 10 -8.17 23.33 11.24
CA ASP A 10 -8.07 24.61 10.53
C ASP A 10 -7.92 25.80 11.50
N GLY A 11 -6.85 26.57 11.31
CA GLY A 11 -6.56 27.75 12.13
C GLY A 11 -5.87 27.45 13.46
N GLU A 12 -5.59 26.18 13.76
CA GLU A 12 -4.80 25.76 14.92
C GLU A 12 -3.31 25.66 14.58
N GLU A 13 -2.46 25.76 15.59
CA GLU A 13 -1.00 25.58 15.47
C GLU A 13 -0.52 24.25 16.08
N ILE A 14 -1.43 23.46 16.67
CA ILE A 14 -1.11 22.26 17.46
C ILE A 14 -1.72 21.02 16.80
N TRP A 15 -0.89 20.01 16.61
CA TRP A 15 -1.30 18.68 16.18
C TRP A 15 -1.99 17.93 17.32
N ILE A 16 -3.15 17.34 17.03
CA ILE A 16 -3.98 16.60 17.97
C ILE A 16 -3.89 15.11 17.64
N ASP A 17 -3.61 14.30 18.66
CA ASP A 17 -3.60 12.84 18.54
C ASP A 17 -5.02 12.33 18.28
N ILE A 18 -5.17 11.50 17.25
CA ILE A 18 -6.43 10.84 16.90
C ILE A 18 -6.32 9.31 17.01
N GLY A 19 -5.28 8.78 17.65
CA GLY A 19 -5.15 7.40 18.09
C GLY A 19 -4.13 6.56 17.31
N LEU A 20 -4.16 5.25 17.58
CA LEU A 20 -3.24 4.22 17.06
C LEU A 20 -1.79 4.32 17.59
N GLU A 21 -1.60 4.88 18.77
CA GLU A 21 -0.29 5.05 19.43
C GLU A 21 0.39 3.71 19.75
N ASP A 22 -0.40 2.67 19.97
CA ASP A 22 0.09 1.31 20.21
C ASP A 22 0.48 0.56 18.91
N TYR A 23 0.18 1.13 17.74
CA TYR A 23 0.39 0.50 16.44
C TYR A 23 1.46 1.21 15.60
N GLU A 24 2.30 0.43 14.94
CA GLU A 24 3.14 0.96 13.86
C GLU A 24 2.28 1.15 12.61
N VAL A 25 1.87 2.39 12.35
CA VAL A 25 1.09 2.76 11.17
C VAL A 25 1.99 2.72 9.94
N THR A 26 1.62 1.91 8.95
CA THR A 26 2.39 1.66 7.71
C THR A 26 1.86 2.46 6.53
N SER A 27 0.58 2.82 6.52
CA SER A 27 -0.01 3.70 5.51
C SER A 27 -1.28 4.37 6.03
N LEU A 28 -1.59 5.52 5.46
CA LEU A 28 -2.81 6.30 5.70
C LEU A 28 -3.41 6.68 4.35
N VAL A 29 -4.66 6.31 4.10
CA VAL A 29 -5.36 6.60 2.85
C VAL A 29 -6.72 7.22 3.10
N MET A 30 -7.14 8.10 2.20
CA MET A 30 -8.48 8.67 2.19
C MET A 30 -9.19 8.23 0.92
N THR A 31 -10.43 7.77 1.05
CA THR A 31 -11.27 7.43 -0.10
C THR A 31 -11.92 8.69 -0.69
N ASP A 32 -12.50 8.57 -1.88
CA ASP A 32 -13.29 9.65 -2.49
C ASP A 32 -14.51 10.06 -1.66
N SER A 33 -15.01 9.17 -0.81
CA SER A 33 -16.09 9.45 0.15
C SER A 33 -15.58 10.08 1.44
N LEU A 34 -14.31 10.51 1.49
CA LEU A 34 -13.62 11.07 2.65
C LEU A 34 -13.49 10.12 3.85
N ALA A 35 -13.63 8.81 3.64
CA ALA A 35 -13.37 7.85 4.71
C ALA A 35 -11.85 7.65 4.86
N LEU A 36 -11.35 7.78 6.08
CA LEU A 36 -9.94 7.65 6.40
C LEU A 36 -9.65 6.22 6.88
N TYR A 37 -8.64 5.59 6.28
CA TYR A 37 -8.18 4.25 6.65
C TYR A 37 -6.69 4.25 6.94
N ALA A 38 -6.29 3.48 7.94
CA ALA A 38 -4.90 3.28 8.31
C ALA A 38 -4.58 1.78 8.30
N SER A 39 -3.44 1.41 7.74
CA SER A 39 -2.88 0.08 7.91
C SER A 39 -1.78 0.09 8.96
N CYS A 40 -1.64 -1.03 9.67
CA CYS A 40 -0.69 -1.17 10.77
C CYS A 40 0.06 -2.50 10.69
N SER A 41 1.34 -2.48 11.06
CA SER A 41 2.11 -3.71 11.31
C SER A 41 1.42 -4.53 12.39
N PHE A 42 1.12 -5.79 12.10
CA PHE A 42 0.40 -6.75 12.95
C PHE A 42 -1.01 -6.34 13.45
N GLY A 43 -1.51 -5.15 13.09
CA GLY A 43 -2.81 -4.63 13.53
C GLY A 43 -3.92 -4.74 12.47
N GLY A 44 -3.55 -5.02 11.23
CA GLY A 44 -4.47 -5.03 10.09
C GLY A 44 -4.79 -3.61 9.61
N VAL A 45 -6.04 -3.39 9.22
CA VAL A 45 -6.57 -2.11 8.73
C VAL A 45 -7.64 -1.59 9.68
N PHE A 46 -7.61 -0.28 9.92
CA PHE A 46 -8.56 0.46 10.72
C PHE A 46 -9.25 1.52 9.87
N CYS A 47 -10.51 1.83 10.17
CA CYS A 47 -11.28 2.92 9.60
C CYS A 47 -11.55 3.95 10.69
N TYR A 48 -11.27 5.23 10.43
CA TYR A 48 -11.63 6.28 11.37
C TYR A 48 -13.14 6.50 11.38
N ASN A 49 -13.71 6.67 12.56
CA ASN A 49 -15.11 6.93 12.79
C ASN A 49 -15.27 8.34 13.36
N GLU A 50 -15.75 9.25 12.52
CA GLU A 50 -15.94 10.67 12.86
C GLU A 50 -16.99 10.89 13.97
N GLU A 51 -17.94 9.96 14.17
CA GLU A 51 -18.95 10.10 15.21
C GLU A 51 -18.42 9.74 16.59
N SER A 52 -17.63 8.67 16.68
CA SER A 52 -17.03 8.21 17.94
C SER A 52 -15.66 8.82 18.20
N LEU A 53 -15.03 9.43 17.19
CA LEU A 53 -13.65 9.91 17.18
C LEU A 53 -12.64 8.79 17.49
N LEU A 54 -12.93 7.57 17.04
CA LEU A 54 -12.13 6.37 17.28
C LEU A 54 -11.86 5.61 15.98
N TRP A 55 -10.90 4.69 16.03
CA TRP A 55 -10.56 3.79 14.94
C TRP A 55 -11.23 2.43 15.11
N ASP A 56 -12.05 2.05 14.13
CA ASP A 56 -12.73 0.75 14.07
C ASP A 56 -11.88 -0.24 13.25
N GLN A 57 -11.59 -1.43 13.82
CA GLN A 57 -10.91 -2.50 13.08
C GLN A 57 -11.76 -2.97 11.90
N THR A 58 -11.14 -3.08 10.73
CA THR A 58 -11.80 -3.48 9.47
C THR A 58 -11.08 -4.68 8.87
N ASN A 59 -11.01 -5.80 9.60
CA ASN A 59 -10.14 -6.94 9.27
C ASN A 59 -10.88 -8.22 8.81
N GLU A 60 -12.20 -8.15 8.59
CA GLU A 60 -12.94 -9.33 8.15
C GLU A 60 -12.44 -9.81 6.78
N GLY A 61 -12.01 -11.08 6.69
CA GLY A 61 -11.43 -11.67 5.47
C GLY A 61 -9.94 -11.35 5.23
N LEU A 62 -9.29 -10.62 6.14
CA LEU A 62 -7.85 -10.33 6.13
C LEU A 62 -7.15 -11.23 7.15
N ASP A 63 -6.61 -12.35 6.69
CA ASP A 63 -5.94 -13.36 7.51
C ASP A 63 -4.46 -13.03 7.82
N ASP A 64 -3.82 -12.16 7.03
CA ASP A 64 -2.51 -11.59 7.35
C ASP A 64 -2.66 -10.13 7.81
N LEU A 65 -2.65 -9.94 9.13
CA LEU A 65 -2.77 -8.63 9.77
C LEU A 65 -1.47 -7.81 9.72
N ASN A 66 -0.39 -8.36 9.17
CA ASN A 66 0.83 -7.59 8.98
C ASN A 66 0.79 -6.84 7.64
N VAL A 67 0.08 -5.71 7.63
CA VAL A 67 -0.18 -4.90 6.43
C VAL A 67 0.92 -3.85 6.30
N GLU A 68 1.66 -3.92 5.20
CA GLU A 68 2.85 -3.09 4.95
C GLU A 68 2.52 -1.90 4.02
N ALA A 69 1.47 -2.02 3.21
CA ALA A 69 1.02 -0.95 2.32
C ALA A 69 -0.50 -0.98 2.12
N LEU A 70 -1.10 0.19 1.97
CA LEU A 70 -2.52 0.37 1.70
C LEU A 70 -2.69 1.46 0.64
N VAL A 71 -3.50 1.20 -0.38
CA VAL A 71 -3.81 2.17 -1.44
C VAL A 71 -5.30 2.14 -1.78
N THR A 72 -5.79 3.24 -2.35
CA THR A 72 -7.13 3.34 -2.96
C THR A 72 -7.01 3.32 -4.48
N THR A 73 -7.89 2.58 -5.15
CA THR A 73 -7.98 2.55 -6.62
C THR A 73 -9.07 3.51 -7.11
N PRO A 74 -9.02 3.98 -8.38
CA PRO A 74 -10.01 4.92 -8.92
C PRO A 74 -11.45 4.40 -8.98
N ASP A 75 -11.67 3.09 -8.88
CA ASP A 75 -13.00 2.47 -8.74
C ASP A 75 -13.49 2.43 -7.28
N GLY A 76 -12.75 3.05 -6.35
CA GLY A 76 -13.11 3.19 -4.94
C GLY A 76 -12.80 1.97 -4.08
N MET A 77 -12.06 0.99 -4.60
CA MET A 77 -11.63 -0.18 -3.82
C MET A 77 -10.38 0.16 -2.99
N LEU A 78 -10.21 -0.52 -1.86
CA LEU A 78 -8.94 -0.55 -1.15
C LEU A 78 -8.15 -1.78 -1.58
N VAL A 79 -6.82 -1.64 -1.64
CA VAL A 79 -5.89 -2.74 -1.84
C VAL A 79 -4.85 -2.71 -0.73
N ALA A 80 -4.76 -3.80 0.02
CA ALA A 80 -3.78 -4.01 1.09
C ALA A 80 -2.70 -4.97 0.61
N GLY A 81 -1.46 -4.61 0.85
CA GLY A 81 -0.29 -5.43 0.63
C GLY A 81 0.23 -5.92 1.97
N THR A 82 0.32 -7.23 2.14
CA THR A 82 0.70 -7.84 3.42
C THR A 82 2.11 -8.42 3.36
N LYS A 83 2.65 -8.74 4.54
CA LYS A 83 4.02 -9.22 4.66
C LYS A 83 4.25 -10.59 4.06
N THR A 84 3.26 -11.48 4.10
CA THR A 84 3.45 -12.89 3.74
C THR A 84 2.39 -13.42 2.78
N SER A 85 1.17 -12.91 2.83
CA SER A 85 0.05 -13.43 2.05
C SER A 85 -0.21 -12.71 0.73
N GLY A 86 0.55 -11.68 0.37
CA GLY A 86 0.39 -10.95 -0.88
C GLY A 86 -0.67 -9.85 -0.81
N LEU A 87 -1.60 -9.83 -1.77
CA LEU A 87 -2.57 -8.75 -1.92
C LEU A 87 -3.98 -9.14 -1.45
N TYR A 88 -4.67 -8.16 -0.89
CA TYR A 88 -6.09 -8.21 -0.58
C TYR A 88 -6.80 -7.00 -1.14
N THR A 89 -8.06 -7.16 -1.52
CA THR A 89 -8.93 -6.04 -1.91
C THR A 89 -10.18 -6.00 -1.06
N MET A 90 -10.67 -4.80 -0.77
CA MET A 90 -11.91 -4.57 -0.04
C MET A 90 -12.76 -3.53 -0.77
N ASN A 91 -14.05 -3.85 -0.92
CA ASN A 91 -15.07 -2.88 -1.25
C ASN A 91 -15.52 -2.16 0.04
N PRO A 92 -15.41 -0.82 0.14
CA PRO A 92 -15.81 -0.08 1.35
C PRO A 92 -17.26 -0.30 1.78
N GLY A 93 -18.15 -0.59 0.83
CA GLY A 93 -19.57 -0.85 1.10
C GLY A 93 -19.83 -2.21 1.75
N THR A 94 -18.98 -3.22 1.51
CA THR A 94 -19.09 -4.52 2.17
C THR A 94 -18.17 -4.67 3.38
N ARG A 95 -17.06 -3.93 3.43
CA ARG A 95 -16.04 -4.00 4.49
C ARG A 95 -15.47 -5.42 4.75
N ILE A 96 -15.41 -6.21 3.69
CA ILE A 96 -14.86 -7.57 3.71
C ILE A 96 -13.70 -7.62 2.72
N TRP A 97 -12.54 -8.02 3.22
CA TRP A 97 -11.35 -8.27 2.44
C TRP A 97 -11.45 -9.58 1.68
N ARG A 98 -10.85 -9.61 0.50
CA ARG A 98 -10.68 -10.81 -0.31
C ARG A 98 -9.26 -10.85 -0.82
N ARG A 99 -8.60 -11.98 -0.61
CA ARG A 99 -7.26 -12.22 -1.17
C ARG A 99 -7.31 -12.21 -2.70
N ILE A 100 -6.31 -11.60 -3.32
CA ILE A 100 -6.14 -11.49 -4.76
C ILE A 100 -5.08 -12.50 -5.21
N GLY A 101 -5.47 -13.46 -6.05
CA GLY A 101 -4.57 -14.49 -6.55
C GLY A 101 -4.11 -15.52 -5.52
N SER A 102 -3.21 -16.41 -5.95
CA SER A 102 -2.61 -17.47 -5.14
C SER A 102 -1.24 -17.09 -4.57
N GLU A 103 -0.57 -16.09 -5.13
CA GLU A 103 0.86 -15.83 -4.89
C GLU A 103 1.16 -15.30 -3.49
N GLU A 104 2.13 -15.92 -2.82
CA GLU A 104 2.69 -15.47 -1.54
C GLU A 104 3.77 -14.43 -1.83
N LEU A 105 3.36 -13.17 -1.96
CA LEU A 105 4.27 -12.05 -2.19
C LEU A 105 4.52 -11.30 -0.88
N THR A 106 5.79 -11.01 -0.62
CA THR A 106 6.21 -10.11 0.47
C THR A 106 6.11 -8.67 -0.02
N ILE A 107 5.00 -7.99 0.28
CA ILE A 107 4.79 -6.61 -0.17
C ILE A 107 5.57 -5.64 0.72
N VAL A 108 6.15 -4.62 0.10
CA VAL A 108 6.90 -3.57 0.79
C VAL A 108 6.34 -2.18 0.50
N ALA A 109 5.95 -1.93 -0.74
CA ALA A 109 5.35 -0.65 -1.12
C ALA A 109 4.35 -0.85 -2.26
N MET A 110 3.35 0.01 -2.31
CA MET A 110 2.41 0.08 -3.42
C MET A 110 2.13 1.53 -3.78
N ASP A 111 1.82 1.75 -5.05
CA ASP A 111 1.32 3.04 -5.53
C ASP A 111 0.39 2.80 -6.74
N VAL A 112 -0.45 3.77 -7.06
CA VAL A 112 -1.52 3.64 -8.04
C VAL A 112 -1.37 4.64 -9.16
N TYR A 113 -1.43 4.14 -10.40
CA TYR A 113 -1.39 4.97 -11.62
C TYR A 113 -2.41 4.46 -12.63
N ASN A 114 -3.35 5.32 -13.03
CA ASN A 114 -4.38 5.03 -14.04
C ASN A 114 -5.12 3.69 -13.80
N GLY A 115 -5.50 3.41 -12.56
CA GLY A 115 -6.20 2.17 -12.19
C GLY A 115 -5.33 0.92 -12.12
N THR A 116 -4.01 1.07 -12.27
CA THR A 116 -3.03 0.02 -12.03
C THR A 116 -2.36 0.23 -10.67
N VAL A 117 -2.43 -0.78 -9.81
CA VAL A 117 -1.64 -0.86 -8.60
C VAL A 117 -0.28 -1.44 -8.97
N VAL A 118 0.79 -0.66 -8.78
CA VAL A 118 2.16 -1.18 -8.85
C VAL A 118 2.56 -1.64 -7.48
N ILE A 119 3.24 -2.78 -7.45
CA ILE A 119 3.55 -3.51 -6.25
C ILE A 119 5.05 -3.72 -6.23
N GLY A 120 5.70 -3.19 -5.21
CA GLY A 120 7.10 -3.43 -4.93
C GLY A 120 7.25 -4.48 -3.84
N THR A 121 8.09 -5.50 -4.09
CA THR A 121 8.34 -6.61 -3.17
C THR A 121 9.76 -6.57 -2.61
N ASP A 122 10.03 -7.32 -1.53
CA ASP A 122 11.34 -7.35 -0.87
C ASP A 122 12.44 -7.97 -1.77
N TYR A 123 12.12 -8.98 -2.61
CA TYR A 123 13.10 -9.62 -3.51
C TYR A 123 12.59 -10.18 -4.85
N ASP A 124 11.28 -10.16 -5.11
CA ASP A 124 10.71 -10.81 -6.30
C ASP A 124 10.50 -9.83 -7.47
N GLY A 125 10.84 -8.57 -7.23
CA GLY A 125 10.77 -7.47 -8.17
C GLY A 125 9.45 -6.73 -8.08
N PHE A 126 9.04 -6.15 -9.20
CA PHE A 126 7.80 -5.38 -9.30
C PHE A 126 6.70 -6.21 -9.95
N TYR A 127 5.50 -6.03 -9.42
CA TYR A 127 4.27 -6.59 -9.96
C TYR A 127 3.30 -5.45 -10.25
N TYR A 128 2.27 -5.76 -11.02
CA TYR A 128 1.14 -4.88 -11.21
C TYR A 128 -0.17 -5.65 -11.03
N TYR A 129 -1.21 -4.94 -10.61
CA TYR A 129 -2.57 -5.47 -10.49
C TYR A 129 -3.56 -4.42 -11.02
N ARG A 130 -4.57 -4.89 -11.73
CA ARG A 130 -5.72 -4.09 -12.19
C ARG A 130 -6.99 -4.79 -11.73
N SER A 131 -8.00 -3.99 -11.38
CA SER A 131 -9.32 -4.49 -11.00
C SER A 131 -9.85 -5.46 -12.06
N GLY A 132 -10.25 -6.68 -11.64
CA GLY A 132 -10.71 -7.75 -12.52
C GLY A 132 -9.66 -8.77 -12.96
N MET A 133 -8.36 -8.55 -12.67
CA MET A 133 -7.33 -9.59 -12.85
C MET A 133 -7.51 -10.71 -11.83
N ALA A 134 -7.12 -11.93 -12.22
CA ALA A 134 -7.16 -13.10 -11.31
C ALA A 134 -6.12 -13.01 -10.19
N GLY A 135 -5.05 -12.26 -10.40
CA GLY A 135 -3.92 -12.11 -9.49
C GLY A 135 -2.97 -11.00 -9.95
N PRO A 136 -1.97 -10.62 -9.12
CA PRO A 136 -0.90 -9.74 -9.56
C PRO A 136 -0.03 -10.42 -10.63
N GLU A 137 0.41 -9.65 -11.63
CA GLU A 137 1.33 -10.12 -12.67
C GLU A 137 2.68 -9.40 -12.56
N ARG A 138 3.76 -10.09 -12.90
CA ARG A 138 5.11 -9.55 -12.78
C ARG A 138 5.37 -8.53 -13.90
N ILE A 139 5.93 -7.36 -13.54
CA ILE A 139 6.40 -6.39 -14.53
C ILE A 139 7.73 -6.91 -15.11
N PRO A 140 7.79 -7.22 -16.43
CA PRO A 140 9.03 -7.67 -17.04
C PRO A 140 10.04 -6.52 -17.08
N VAL A 141 11.13 -6.65 -16.32
CA VAL A 141 12.28 -5.76 -16.51
C VAL A 141 13.08 -6.36 -17.66
N GLY A 142 12.88 -5.84 -18.88
CA GLY A 142 13.72 -6.22 -20.02
C GLY A 142 15.18 -5.89 -19.71
N ASP A 143 16.13 -6.71 -20.16
CA ASP A 143 17.58 -6.62 -19.91
C ASP A 143 18.26 -5.30 -20.39
N GLY A 144 17.52 -4.23 -20.67
CA GLY A 144 18.00 -2.91 -21.11
C GLY A 144 18.26 -1.89 -20.00
N GLY A 145 18.02 -2.26 -18.74
CA GLY A 145 18.46 -1.52 -17.56
C GLY A 145 19.00 -2.53 -16.57
N ASP A 146 20.30 -2.82 -16.68
CA ASP A 146 20.95 -3.87 -15.91
C ASP A 146 20.86 -3.61 -14.39
N LEU A 147 19.85 -4.19 -13.73
CA LEU A 147 19.82 -4.38 -12.29
C LEU A 147 20.60 -5.65 -11.87
N SER A 148 21.17 -6.41 -12.80
CA SER A 148 21.94 -7.63 -12.50
C SER A 148 23.29 -7.35 -11.82
N GLY A 149 23.83 -6.13 -11.96
CA GLY A 149 24.92 -5.62 -11.11
C GLY A 149 24.50 -5.28 -9.66
N VAL A 150 23.20 -5.40 -9.37
CA VAL A 150 22.57 -5.27 -8.04
C VAL A 150 22.00 -6.65 -7.70
N GLY A 151 22.88 -7.61 -7.44
CA GLY A 151 22.52 -9.03 -7.35
C GLY A 151 21.33 -9.30 -6.42
N LYS A 152 20.28 -9.97 -6.93
CA LYS A 152 18.92 -10.09 -6.35
C LYS A 152 18.32 -8.71 -6.01
N PHE A 153 17.03 -8.52 -6.32
CA PHE A 153 16.39 -7.20 -6.29
C PHE A 153 16.77 -6.41 -5.02
N PRO A 154 17.18 -5.14 -5.18
CA PRO A 154 17.62 -4.33 -4.05
C PRO A 154 16.45 -4.17 -3.07
N TYR A 155 16.67 -4.45 -1.78
CA TYR A 155 15.70 -4.27 -0.70
C TYR A 155 14.94 -2.96 -0.88
N LEU A 156 13.71 -3.03 -1.36
CA LEU A 156 12.87 -1.87 -1.54
C LEU A 156 12.54 -1.29 -0.17
N THR A 157 12.40 0.02 -0.08
CA THR A 157 11.94 0.66 1.18
C THR A 157 10.79 1.63 0.93
N SER A 158 10.65 2.16 -0.28
CA SER A 158 9.56 3.04 -0.67
C SER A 158 9.52 3.16 -2.19
N MET A 159 8.35 3.50 -2.74
CA MET A 159 8.10 3.70 -4.15
C MET A 159 7.10 4.84 -4.32
N SER A 160 7.20 5.55 -5.45
CA SER A 160 6.19 6.49 -5.91
C SER A 160 6.16 6.55 -7.43
N ILE A 161 5.00 6.85 -8.00
CA ILE A 161 4.76 7.00 -9.42
C ILE A 161 4.38 8.44 -9.71
N GLY A 162 5.09 9.04 -10.66
CA GLY A 162 4.78 10.38 -11.15
C GLY A 162 3.50 10.41 -11.99
N PRO A 163 2.91 11.60 -12.20
CA PRO A 163 1.74 11.78 -13.07
C PRO A 163 2.03 11.43 -14.55
N ASP A 164 3.31 11.30 -14.91
CA ASP A 164 3.80 10.88 -16.21
C ASP A 164 4.06 9.36 -16.29
N GLY A 165 3.67 8.60 -15.26
CA GLY A 165 3.83 7.15 -15.15
C GLY A 165 5.24 6.69 -14.75
N HIS A 166 6.19 7.59 -14.50
CA HIS A 166 7.55 7.19 -14.13
C HIS A 166 7.60 6.73 -12.67
N ILE A 167 8.20 5.57 -12.45
CA ILE A 167 8.40 5.01 -11.11
C ILE A 167 9.74 5.51 -10.56
N ALA A 168 9.70 6.10 -9.38
CA ALA A 168 10.87 6.32 -8.54
C ALA A 168 10.80 5.38 -7.33
N PHE A 169 11.93 4.78 -6.96
CA PHE A 169 11.98 3.91 -5.80
C PHE A 169 13.30 3.97 -5.06
N LEU A 170 13.20 3.73 -3.76
CA LEU A 170 14.33 3.71 -2.83
C LEU A 170 14.67 2.27 -2.47
N SER A 171 15.96 1.99 -2.44
CA SER A 171 16.52 0.85 -1.73
C SER A 171 17.50 1.33 -0.68
N ARG A 172 17.79 0.49 0.34
CA ARG A 172 18.67 0.78 1.48
C ARG A 172 19.88 1.68 1.18
N ASN A 173 20.51 1.53 0.01
CA ASN A 173 21.70 2.30 -0.35
C ASN A 173 21.62 3.04 -1.71
N ARG A 174 20.46 3.03 -2.40
CA ARG A 174 20.37 3.53 -3.78
C ARG A 174 18.98 4.11 -4.08
N VAL A 175 18.95 5.12 -4.95
CA VAL A 175 17.73 5.66 -5.55
C VAL A 175 17.69 5.24 -7.00
N PHE A 176 16.53 4.77 -7.45
CA PHE A 176 16.30 4.37 -8.84
C PHE A 176 15.13 5.16 -9.41
N LYS A 177 15.21 5.44 -10.71
CA LYS A 177 14.12 5.98 -11.50
C LYS A 177 14.03 5.15 -12.78
N SER A 178 12.84 4.63 -13.11
CA SER A 178 12.61 3.89 -14.35
C SER A 178 11.83 4.72 -15.36
N PHE A 179 11.99 4.37 -16.63
CA PHE A 179 11.11 4.76 -17.75
C PHE A 179 10.18 3.58 -18.05
N CYS A 180 9.32 3.20 -17.11
CA CYS A 180 8.32 2.16 -17.39
C CYS A 180 6.98 2.84 -17.68
N PRO A 181 6.54 2.95 -18.95
CA PRO A 181 5.15 3.29 -19.21
C PRO A 181 4.32 2.07 -18.82
N ILE A 182 3.57 2.21 -17.73
CA ILE A 182 2.46 1.31 -17.43
C ILE A 182 1.30 1.79 -18.31
N ASP A 183 1.28 1.33 -19.55
CA ASP A 183 0.15 1.45 -20.46
C ASP A 183 -0.65 0.14 -20.48
#